data_AF-A0AA85JHJ3-F1
#
_entry.id   AF-A0AA85JHJ3-F1
#
_cell.length_a   1.000
_cell.length_b   1.000
_cell.length_c   1.000
_cell.angle_alpha   90.00
_cell.angle_beta   90.00
_cell.angle_gamma   90.00
#
_symmetry.space_group_name_H-M   'P 1'
#
loop_
_entity.id
_entity.type
_entity.pdbx_description
1 polymer ?
#
loop_
_entity_poly.entity_id
_entity_poly.type
_entity_poly.pdbx_seq_one_letter_code
_entity_poly.pdbx_strand_id
1 'polypeptide(L)'
;MDCDSNNSDNRSSFGCRYLTVDSDVYEHNAWDIIQWTEEQENLAKERILLNSTERLPEDSQEKTEILAQEYWDKFYSHHKDKFFKDRKWMEKEFSELFCSTSSSMHIMEVGCGVGNTILPILRLVKNPDLFIYASDFSAQALSILTHSDGYDSSRCVAFTYDITKTTEEIPCPRNSLDYLILVFVLSAVNPELFPSVIRNLVTYLKPGGVLLFRDYGRYDLAQLRFKNGQCLKDNFYMRLDGTRFIFSRKKSYMNCLSMLVWRKFKIKLIAG
;
A
#
# COMPACT_ATOMS: atom_id res chain seq x y z
N MET A 1 -9.60 -11.49 41.27
CA MET A 1 -10.87 -11.24 41.97
C MET A 1 -11.10 -9.74 41.89
N ASP A 2 -11.79 -9.32 40.83
CA ASP A 2 -13.15 -8.80 40.89
C ASP A 2 -13.38 -7.93 39.66
N CYS A 3 -14.28 -8.47 38.84
CA CYS A 3 -14.70 -7.97 37.56
C CYS A 3 -15.95 -7.14 37.83
N ASP A 4 -15.84 -5.82 37.86
CA ASP A 4 -17.02 -4.96 37.81
C ASP A 4 -17.33 -4.59 36.37
N SER A 5 -18.50 -5.05 35.96
CA SER A 5 -19.15 -4.89 34.67
C SER A 5 -19.87 -3.54 34.55
N ASN A 6 -19.95 -3.09 33.29
CA ASN A 6 -20.83 -2.07 32.71
C ASN A 6 -20.36 -0.61 32.74
N ASN A 7 -19.73 -0.18 31.64
CA ASN A 7 -20.46 0.71 30.73
C ASN A 7 -19.91 0.65 29.29
N SER A 8 -20.81 0.80 28.34
CA SER A 8 -20.65 0.76 26.90
C SER A 8 -19.52 1.63 26.35
N ASP A 9 -18.66 1.04 25.52
CA ASP A 9 -18.00 1.77 24.46
C ASP A 9 -17.86 0.84 23.24
N ASN A 10 -18.90 0.87 22.39
CA ASN A 10 -18.91 0.24 21.08
C ASN A 10 -17.91 0.99 20.18
N ARG A 11 -16.61 0.80 20.42
CA ARG A 11 -15.54 1.29 19.55
C ARG A 11 -15.41 0.33 18.37
N SER A 12 -16.36 0.42 17.44
CA SER A 12 -16.16 -0.16 16.12
C SER A 12 -14.90 0.46 15.52
N SER A 13 -13.92 -0.36 15.13
CA SER A 13 -12.77 0.13 14.37
C SER A 13 -13.30 0.67 13.05
N PHE A 14 -13.35 1.99 12.90
CA PHE A 14 -13.73 2.63 11.65
C PHE A 14 -12.85 2.09 10.50
N GLY A 15 -13.44 1.84 9.33
CA GLY A 15 -12.69 1.73 8.08
C GLY A 15 -11.86 0.45 7.85
N CYS A 16 -12.11 -0.63 8.57
CA CYS A 16 -11.24 -1.82 8.55
C CYS A 16 -12.03 -3.12 8.36
N ARG A 17 -11.61 -4.00 7.43
CA ARG A 17 -12.21 -5.33 7.20
C ARG A 17 -11.18 -6.45 7.33
N TYR A 18 -11.59 -7.64 7.74
CA TYR A 18 -10.80 -8.87 7.58
C TYR A 18 -11.48 -9.76 6.54
N LEU A 19 -10.79 -10.10 5.44
CA LEU A 19 -11.24 -11.15 4.53
C LEU A 19 -10.80 -12.50 5.12
N THR A 20 -11.73 -13.29 5.69
CA THR A 20 -11.39 -14.56 6.37
C THR A 20 -11.97 -15.83 5.77
N VAL A 21 -13.07 -15.82 5.00
CA VAL A 21 -13.60 -16.98 4.22
C VAL A 21 -14.60 -16.44 3.18
N ASP A 22 -14.94 -17.24 2.17
CA ASP A 22 -15.81 -16.97 0.99
C ASP A 22 -17.21 -16.38 1.26
N SER A 23 -17.70 -16.38 2.49
CA SER A 23 -18.97 -15.69 2.78
C SER A 23 -18.72 -14.19 2.85
N ASP A 24 -19.20 -13.53 1.80
CA ASP A 24 -19.66 -12.15 1.83
C ASP A 24 -18.62 -11.05 1.54
N VAL A 25 -17.82 -11.26 0.48
CA VAL A 25 -16.81 -10.30 -0.06
C VAL A 25 -17.39 -8.90 -0.38
N TYR A 26 -18.71 -8.74 -0.37
CA TYR A 26 -19.42 -7.58 -0.92
C TYR A 26 -20.22 -6.73 0.08
N GLU A 27 -20.64 -7.23 1.25
CA GLU A 27 -21.68 -6.48 2.00
C GLU A 27 -21.21 -5.27 2.79
N HIS A 28 -19.98 -5.19 3.30
CA HIS A 28 -19.54 -4.00 4.07
C HIS A 28 -18.03 -3.71 3.90
N ASN A 29 -17.65 -2.50 3.49
CA ASN A 29 -16.26 -2.11 3.34
C ASN A 29 -15.99 -0.60 3.64
N ALA A 30 -14.72 -0.26 3.89
CA ALA A 30 -14.26 1.11 4.16
C ALA A 30 -14.39 2.09 2.97
N TRP A 31 -14.43 1.55 1.75
CA TRP A 31 -14.74 2.28 0.53
C TRP A 31 -16.25 2.57 0.39
N ASP A 32 -17.11 1.88 1.15
CA ASP A 32 -18.58 2.07 1.17
C ASP A 32 -19.01 3.18 2.13
N ILE A 33 -18.11 3.64 3.00
CA ILE A 33 -18.43 4.68 4.00
C ILE A 33 -18.69 6.03 3.31
N ILE A 34 -18.14 6.21 2.09
CA ILE A 34 -18.38 7.39 1.26
C ILE A 34 -19.19 6.95 0.04
N GLN A 35 -20.51 6.95 0.18
CA GLN A 35 -21.39 6.94 -0.97
C GLN A 35 -21.37 8.33 -1.60
N TRP A 36 -20.79 8.41 -2.79
CA TRP A 36 -20.86 9.63 -3.58
C TRP A 36 -22.31 9.88 -3.96
N THR A 37 -22.77 11.12 -3.80
CA THR A 37 -24.01 11.55 -4.43
C THR A 37 -23.86 11.50 -5.94
N GLU A 38 -24.98 11.34 -6.66
CA GLU A 38 -24.97 11.35 -8.13
C GLU A 38 -24.31 12.63 -8.68
N GLU A 39 -24.57 13.77 -8.04
CA GLU A 39 -23.94 15.05 -8.38
C GLU A 39 -22.42 15.00 -8.24
N GLN A 40 -21.91 14.54 -7.09
CA GLN A 40 -20.47 14.42 -6.88
C GLN A 40 -19.84 13.44 -7.88
N GLU A 41 -20.49 12.32 -8.17
CA GLU A 41 -19.98 11.35 -9.13
C GLU A 41 -19.93 11.95 -10.54
N ASN A 42 -20.95 12.71 -10.93
CA ASN A 42 -20.99 13.41 -12.21
C ASN A 42 -19.89 14.48 -12.30
N LEU A 43 -19.66 15.25 -11.23
CA LEU A 43 -18.54 16.21 -11.16
C LEU A 43 -17.18 15.52 -11.27
N ALA A 44 -17.00 14.36 -10.62
CA ALA A 44 -15.77 13.58 -10.73
C ALA A 44 -15.55 13.03 -12.16
N LYS A 45 -16.61 12.53 -12.80
CA LYS A 45 -16.59 12.07 -14.19
C LYS A 45 -16.24 13.20 -15.16
N GLU A 46 -16.88 14.36 -15.02
CA GLU A 46 -16.58 15.55 -15.82
C GLU A 46 -15.12 15.97 -15.63
N ARG A 47 -14.64 15.99 -14.38
CA ARG A 47 -13.25 16.35 -14.08
C ARG A 47 -12.24 15.38 -14.70
N ILE A 48 -12.53 14.08 -14.69
CA ILE A 48 -11.71 13.05 -15.35
C ILE A 48 -11.79 13.20 -16.88
N LEU A 49 -12.95 13.52 -17.44
CA LEU A 49 -13.04 13.77 -18.88
C LEU A 49 -12.15 14.95 -19.28
N LEU A 50 -12.20 16.04 -18.51
CA LEU A 50 -11.38 17.23 -18.73
C LEU A 50 -9.88 16.94 -18.61
N ASN A 51 -9.44 16.17 -17.61
CA ASN A 51 -8.02 15.88 -17.43
C ASN A 51 -7.47 14.80 -18.39
N SER A 52 -8.34 14.09 -19.10
CA SER A 52 -7.99 13.04 -20.06
C SER A 52 -8.28 13.41 -21.51
N THR A 53 -8.67 14.67 -21.76
CA THR A 53 -8.95 15.21 -23.10
C THR A 53 -7.69 15.21 -23.97
N GLU A 54 -6.55 15.64 -23.43
CA GLU A 54 -5.24 15.50 -24.05
C GLU A 54 -4.44 14.43 -23.32
N ARG A 55 -4.06 13.40 -24.07
CA ARG A 55 -3.22 12.31 -23.58
C ARG A 55 -1.78 12.52 -24.00
N LEU A 56 -0.88 11.98 -23.20
CA LEU A 56 0.52 11.85 -23.56
C LEU A 56 0.67 10.93 -24.78
N PRO A 57 1.73 11.11 -25.58
CA PRO A 57 2.04 10.24 -26.72
C PRO A 57 2.06 8.75 -26.34
N GLU A 58 1.65 7.88 -27.26
CA GLU A 58 1.47 6.44 -27.01
C GLU A 58 2.76 5.74 -26.54
N ASP A 59 3.91 6.17 -27.06
CA ASP A 59 5.25 5.70 -26.67
C ASP A 59 5.69 6.16 -25.27
N SER A 60 4.98 7.13 -24.66
CA SER A 60 5.27 7.60 -23.31
C SER A 60 5.07 6.49 -22.29
N GLN A 61 4.10 5.60 -22.49
CA GLN A 61 3.87 4.51 -21.52
C GLN A 61 5.07 3.56 -21.46
N GLU A 62 5.57 3.10 -22.61
CA GLU A 62 6.71 2.18 -22.67
C GLU A 62 7.96 2.85 -22.08
N LYS A 63 8.23 4.11 -22.45
CA LYS A 63 9.31 4.91 -21.86
C LYS A 63 9.17 5.02 -20.34
N THR A 64 7.95 5.24 -19.83
CA THR A 64 7.72 5.33 -18.38
C THR A 64 7.89 4.01 -17.65
N GLU A 65 7.63 2.87 -18.29
CA GLU A 65 7.89 1.55 -17.71
C GLU A 65 9.41 1.33 -17.58
N ILE A 66 10.16 1.63 -18.64
CA ILE A 66 11.62 1.46 -18.67
C ILE A 66 12.32 2.38 -17.66
N LEU A 67 11.88 3.63 -17.55
CA LEU A 67 12.50 4.65 -16.70
C LEU A 67 11.88 4.73 -15.30
N ALA A 68 10.96 3.83 -14.95
CA ALA A 68 10.19 3.91 -13.70
C ALA A 68 11.08 4.01 -12.46
N GLN A 69 12.18 3.23 -12.42
CA GLN A 69 13.11 3.25 -11.29
C GLN A 69 13.82 4.60 -11.17
N GLU A 70 14.32 5.11 -12.28
CA GLU A 70 15.03 6.39 -12.33
C GLU A 70 14.13 7.55 -11.90
N TYR A 71 12.84 7.53 -12.26
CA TYR A 71 11.89 8.53 -11.81
C TYR A 71 11.67 8.51 -10.30
N TRP A 72 11.56 7.34 -9.68
CA TRP A 72 11.46 7.23 -8.23
C TRP A 72 12.75 7.66 -7.52
N ASP A 73 13.93 7.29 -8.05
CA ASP A 73 15.21 7.75 -7.50
C ASP A 73 15.36 9.28 -7.60
N LYS A 74 14.98 9.89 -8.72
CA LYS A 74 14.96 11.36 -8.88
C LYS A 74 13.99 12.02 -7.92
N PHE A 75 12.80 11.45 -7.76
CA PHE A 75 11.79 11.94 -6.82
C PHE A 75 12.36 12.01 -5.40
N TYR A 76 12.94 10.91 -4.90
CA TYR A 76 13.51 10.88 -3.55
C TYR A 76 14.80 11.71 -3.41
N SER A 77 15.60 11.83 -4.48
CA SER A 77 16.75 12.74 -4.50
C SER A 77 16.34 14.21 -4.29
N HIS A 78 15.23 14.61 -4.93
CA HIS A 78 14.73 15.97 -4.85
C HIS A 78 13.98 16.25 -3.54
N HIS A 79 13.12 15.33 -3.12
CA HIS A 79 12.19 15.55 -2.01
C HIS A 79 12.70 15.08 -0.64
N LYS A 80 13.68 14.17 -0.62
CA LYS A 80 14.23 13.58 0.61
C LYS A 80 13.12 13.02 1.51
N ASP A 81 13.17 13.30 2.81
CA ASP A 81 12.25 12.86 3.85
C ASP A 81 11.04 13.79 4.08
N LYS A 82 10.90 14.85 3.26
CA LYS A 82 9.96 15.96 3.57
C LYS A 82 8.61 15.87 2.87
N PHE A 83 8.48 15.03 1.85
CA PHE A 83 7.27 14.99 1.02
C PHE A 83 6.13 14.23 1.69
N PHE A 84 6.44 13.05 2.22
CA PHE A 84 5.48 12.18 2.85
C PHE A 84 5.50 12.36 4.36
N LYS A 85 4.32 12.44 4.98
CA LYS A 85 4.19 12.49 6.45
C LYS A 85 4.17 11.09 7.04
N ASP A 86 4.61 10.98 8.29
CA ASP A 86 4.43 9.76 9.08
C ASP A 86 2.97 9.29 9.04
N ARG A 87 2.80 7.99 8.82
CA ARG A 87 1.49 7.36 8.63
C ARG A 87 0.80 7.14 9.98
N LYS A 88 0.55 8.22 10.73
CA LYS A 88 -0.08 8.18 12.07
C LYS A 88 -1.42 7.45 12.11
N TRP A 89 -2.12 7.40 10.98
CA TRP A 89 -3.36 6.64 10.85
C TRP A 89 -3.14 5.12 10.97
N MET A 90 -1.92 4.59 10.74
CA MET A 90 -1.60 3.17 10.87
C MET A 90 -1.88 2.66 12.29
N GLU A 91 -1.58 3.45 13.33
CA GLU A 91 -1.84 3.05 14.72
C GLU A 91 -3.33 2.85 15.00
N LYS A 92 -4.16 3.73 14.44
CA LYS A 92 -5.61 3.67 14.59
C LYS A 92 -6.21 2.54 13.76
N GLU A 93 -5.84 2.48 12.48
CA GLU A 93 -6.45 1.55 11.54
C GLU A 93 -5.90 0.13 11.74
N PHE A 94 -4.63 -0.04 12.11
CA PHE A 94 -3.97 -1.33 12.27
C PHE A 94 -3.46 -1.56 13.70
N SER A 95 -4.30 -1.30 14.69
CA SER A 95 -3.93 -1.43 16.10
C SER A 95 -3.40 -2.81 16.48
N GLU A 96 -3.81 -3.87 15.79
CA GLU A 96 -3.30 -5.23 15.98
C GLU A 96 -1.79 -5.36 15.71
N LEU A 97 -1.24 -4.53 14.82
CA LEU A 97 0.19 -4.49 14.54
C LEU A 97 0.95 -3.89 15.73
N PHE A 98 0.38 -2.87 16.38
CA PHE A 98 1.03 -2.14 17.48
C PHE A 98 0.81 -2.79 18.85
N CYS A 99 -0.27 -3.56 19.01
CA CYS A 99 -0.65 -4.23 20.25
C CYS A 99 -0.42 -5.75 20.24
N SER A 100 0.29 -6.28 19.23
CA SER A 100 0.52 -7.72 19.12
C SER A 100 1.28 -8.26 20.35
N THR A 101 0.76 -9.35 20.92
CA THR A 101 1.37 -10.08 22.04
C THR A 101 2.17 -11.32 21.59
N SER A 102 2.31 -11.52 20.27
CA SER A 102 3.09 -12.63 19.72
C SER A 102 4.54 -12.59 20.19
N SER A 103 5.12 -13.75 20.51
CA SER A 103 6.50 -13.85 20.97
C SER A 103 7.51 -13.40 19.93
N SER A 104 7.25 -13.64 18.64
CA SER A 104 8.05 -13.17 17.50
C SER A 104 7.13 -12.51 16.47
N MET A 105 7.64 -11.47 15.81
CA MET A 105 6.85 -10.67 14.88
C MET A 105 7.67 -10.26 13.66
N HIS A 106 7.32 -10.80 12.50
CA HIS A 106 7.99 -10.44 11.24
C HIS A 106 7.08 -9.65 10.32
N ILE A 107 7.56 -8.49 9.87
CA ILE A 107 6.81 -7.56 9.02
C ILE A 107 7.59 -7.35 7.72
N MET A 108 6.91 -7.31 6.58
CA MET A 108 7.49 -6.75 5.36
C MET A 108 6.67 -5.54 4.93
N GLU A 109 7.34 -4.42 4.65
CA GLU A 109 6.75 -3.30 3.91
C GLU A 109 7.36 -3.27 2.52
N VAL A 110 6.48 -3.30 1.52
CA VAL A 110 6.83 -3.09 0.12
C VAL A 110 6.51 -1.65 -0.25
N GLY A 111 7.44 -0.98 -0.94
CA GLY A 111 7.32 0.45 -1.23
C GLY A 111 7.40 1.30 0.04
N CYS A 112 8.36 0.98 0.92
CA CYS A 112 8.53 1.64 2.21
C CYS A 112 8.98 3.10 2.11
N GLY A 113 9.45 3.53 0.93
CA GLY A 113 10.00 4.85 0.69
C GLY A 113 11.11 5.18 1.67
N VAL A 114 10.99 6.33 2.32
CA VAL A 114 11.91 6.82 3.36
C VAL A 114 11.54 6.36 4.77
N GLY A 115 10.56 5.45 4.92
CA GLY A 115 10.24 4.84 6.21
C GLY A 115 9.14 5.51 7.04
N ASN A 116 8.23 6.28 6.43
CA ASN A 116 7.14 6.94 7.17
C ASN A 116 6.16 5.96 7.88
N THR A 117 6.24 4.67 7.57
CA THR A 117 5.58 3.59 8.31
C THR A 117 6.58 2.84 9.20
N ILE A 118 7.74 2.46 8.65
CA ILE A 118 8.78 1.70 9.37
C ILE A 118 9.30 2.40 10.62
N LEU A 119 9.66 3.68 10.53
CA LEU A 119 10.27 4.41 11.65
C LEU A 119 9.30 4.53 12.85
N PRO A 120 8.00 4.87 12.66
CA PRO A 120 7.02 4.74 13.74
C PRO A 120 6.91 3.33 14.32
N ILE A 121 6.91 2.27 13.50
CA ILE A 121 6.82 0.89 13.98
C ILE A 121 8.04 0.55 14.85
N LEU A 122 9.27 0.81 14.38
CA LEU A 122 10.50 0.58 15.14
C LEU A 122 10.48 1.29 16.49
N ARG A 123 9.98 2.52 16.52
CA ARG A 123 9.87 3.34 17.74
C ARG A 123 8.82 2.82 18.72
N LEU A 124 7.63 2.45 18.22
CA LEU A 124 6.45 2.20 19.06
C LEU A 124 6.30 0.73 19.45
N VAL A 125 6.65 -0.20 18.56
CA VAL A 125 6.53 -1.64 18.81
C VAL A 125 7.71 -2.11 19.64
N LYS A 126 7.44 -2.45 20.91
CA LYS A 126 8.47 -2.84 21.89
C LYS A 126 8.80 -4.34 21.90
N ASN A 127 8.22 -5.12 20.99
CA ASN A 127 8.52 -6.54 20.86
C ASN A 127 10.03 -6.72 20.55
N PRO A 128 10.81 -7.41 21.41
CA PRO A 128 12.23 -7.60 21.21
C PRO A 128 12.55 -8.46 19.98
N ASP A 129 11.65 -9.37 19.61
CA ASP A 129 11.77 -10.26 18.45
C ASP A 129 11.01 -9.72 17.23
N LEU A 130 10.87 -8.39 17.14
CA LEU A 130 10.42 -7.70 15.94
C LEU A 130 11.53 -7.68 14.90
N PHE A 131 11.22 -8.15 13.70
CA PHE A 131 12.09 -7.96 12.53
C PHE A 131 11.30 -7.43 11.33
N ILE A 132 11.86 -6.41 10.67
CA ILE A 132 11.23 -5.71 9.54
C ILE A 132 12.06 -5.87 8.27
N TYR A 133 11.42 -6.39 7.23
CA TYR A 133 11.92 -6.42 5.86
C TYR A 133 11.36 -5.21 5.11
N ALA A 134 12.16 -4.15 4.97
CA ALA A 134 11.77 -2.92 4.29
C ALA A 134 12.29 -2.95 2.84
N SER A 135 11.38 -2.85 1.87
CA SER A 135 11.77 -2.84 0.46
C SER A 135 11.19 -1.65 -0.27
N ASP A 136 11.96 -1.14 -1.23
CA ASP A 136 11.51 -0.09 -2.15
C ASP A 136 12.14 -0.30 -3.51
N PHE A 137 11.51 0.24 -4.55
CA PHE A 137 12.06 0.19 -5.90
C PHE A 137 13.23 1.18 -6.07
N SER A 138 13.21 2.26 -5.29
CA SER A 138 14.22 3.31 -5.26
C SER A 138 15.33 3.00 -4.25
N ALA A 139 16.55 2.80 -4.74
CA ALA A 139 17.73 2.69 -3.89
C ALA A 139 17.99 4.00 -3.12
N GLN A 140 17.64 5.15 -3.71
CA GLN A 140 17.76 6.45 -3.06
C GLN A 140 16.85 6.57 -1.83
N ALA A 141 15.61 6.07 -1.89
CA ALA A 141 14.69 6.06 -0.76
C ALA A 141 15.25 5.24 0.41
N LEU A 142 15.77 4.05 0.11
CA LEU A 142 16.37 3.15 1.09
C LEU A 142 17.65 3.72 1.70
N SER A 143 18.45 4.43 0.92
CA SER A 143 19.61 5.18 1.44
C SER A 143 19.17 6.22 2.47
N ILE A 144 18.09 6.96 2.22
CA ILE A 144 17.56 7.93 3.20
C ILE A 144 17.03 7.19 4.44
N LEU A 145 16.24 6.12 4.27
CA LEU A 145 15.71 5.31 5.38
C LEU A 145 16.83 4.83 6.31
N THR A 146 17.87 4.21 5.75
CA THR A 146 18.96 3.62 6.52
C THR A 146 19.82 4.64 7.28
N HIS A 147 19.80 5.91 6.86
CA HIS A 147 20.48 7.02 7.55
C HIS A 147 19.54 7.88 8.40
N SER A 148 18.26 7.52 8.48
CA SER A 148 17.27 8.27 9.26
C SER A 148 17.42 8.00 10.75
N ASP A 149 17.18 9.04 11.57
CA ASP A 149 17.11 8.88 13.01
C ASP A 149 16.00 7.89 13.39
N GLY A 150 16.36 6.88 14.18
CA GLY A 150 15.45 5.82 14.61
C GLY A 150 15.44 4.58 13.71
N TYR A 151 16.19 4.56 12.61
CA TYR A 151 16.51 3.31 11.93
C TYR A 151 17.38 2.42 12.83
N ASP A 152 17.04 1.14 12.91
CA ASP A 152 17.74 0.15 13.72
C ASP A 152 18.03 -1.08 12.85
N SER A 153 19.29 -1.22 12.42
CA SER A 153 19.73 -2.31 11.56
C SER A 153 19.69 -3.69 12.24
N SER A 154 19.54 -3.75 13.57
CA SER A 154 19.36 -5.02 14.28
C SER A 154 17.93 -5.54 14.20
N ARG A 155 16.96 -4.66 13.91
CA ARG A 155 15.52 -4.95 13.86
C ARG A 155 14.91 -4.72 12.48
N CYS A 156 15.69 -4.21 11.52
CA CYS A 156 15.23 -3.93 10.18
C CYS A 156 16.33 -4.16 9.15
N VAL A 157 15.99 -4.77 8.02
CA VAL A 157 16.82 -4.82 6.82
C VAL A 157 16.12 -4.07 5.69
N ALA A 158 16.87 -3.19 5.02
CA ALA A 158 16.41 -2.44 3.85
C ALA A 158 17.03 -3.04 2.58
N PHE A 159 16.23 -3.27 1.54
CA PHE A 159 16.72 -3.82 0.26
C PHE A 159 15.91 -3.34 -0.95
N THR A 160 16.60 -3.13 -2.07
CA THR A 160 15.95 -2.74 -3.33
C THR A 160 15.14 -3.93 -3.86
N TYR A 161 13.90 -3.68 -4.27
CA TYR A 161 13.07 -4.74 -4.84
C TYR A 161 12.12 -4.21 -5.92
N ASP A 162 12.29 -4.70 -7.14
CA ASP A 162 11.28 -4.59 -8.19
C ASP A 162 10.28 -5.74 -8.04
N ILE A 163 9.11 -5.43 -7.49
CA ILE A 163 8.08 -6.44 -7.23
C ILE A 163 7.51 -7.09 -8.49
N THR A 164 7.77 -6.53 -9.68
CA THR A 164 7.41 -7.14 -10.96
C THR A 164 8.32 -8.32 -11.32
N LYS A 165 9.51 -8.40 -10.73
CA LYS A 165 10.45 -9.53 -10.87
C LYS A 165 10.12 -10.63 -9.86
N THR A 166 9.02 -11.32 -10.12
CA THR A 166 8.44 -12.29 -9.17
C THR A 166 9.26 -13.56 -8.95
N THR A 167 10.38 -13.75 -9.65
CA THR A 167 11.29 -14.89 -9.52
C THR A 167 12.56 -14.56 -8.74
N GLU A 168 12.79 -13.29 -8.39
CA GLU A 168 13.98 -12.90 -7.64
C GLU A 168 13.90 -13.38 -6.19
N GLU A 169 15.04 -13.85 -5.68
CA GLU A 169 15.21 -14.12 -4.26
C GLU A 169 15.49 -12.82 -3.53
N ILE A 170 14.79 -12.63 -2.42
CA ILE A 170 14.91 -11.46 -1.56
C ILE A 170 15.30 -11.93 -0.15
N PRO A 171 15.85 -11.05 0.71
CA PRO A 171 16.27 -11.42 2.05
C PRO A 171 15.07 -11.60 3.02
N CYS A 172 13.96 -12.18 2.57
CA CYS A 172 12.78 -12.51 3.35
C CYS A 172 12.37 -13.97 3.07
N PRO A 173 12.38 -14.87 4.06
CA PRO A 173 11.94 -16.26 3.84
C PRO A 173 10.46 -16.35 3.48
N ARG A 174 10.08 -17.31 2.65
CA ARG A 174 8.66 -17.61 2.35
C ARG A 174 7.96 -18.14 3.61
N ASN A 175 6.64 -17.94 3.71
CA ASN A 175 5.81 -18.35 4.85
C ASN A 175 6.34 -17.91 6.24
N SER A 176 6.93 -16.73 6.34
CA SER A 176 7.58 -16.24 7.57
C SER A 176 6.93 -15.00 8.18
N LEU A 177 6.17 -14.24 7.39
CA LEU A 177 5.64 -12.94 7.79
C LEU A 177 4.32 -13.06 8.57
N ASP A 178 4.23 -12.31 9.66
CA ASP A 178 2.99 -11.99 10.37
C ASP A 178 2.19 -10.94 9.60
N TYR A 179 2.87 -9.90 9.12
CA TYR A 179 2.26 -8.78 8.40
C TYR A 179 3.01 -8.47 7.11
N LEU A 180 2.25 -8.30 6.03
CA LEU A 180 2.72 -7.74 4.77
C LEU A 180 2.00 -6.42 4.55
N ILE A 181 2.73 -5.35 4.27
CA ILE A 181 2.20 -3.98 4.16
C ILE A 181 2.39 -3.50 2.71
N LEU A 182 1.29 -3.07 2.10
CA LEU A 182 1.22 -2.47 0.77
C LEU A 182 0.42 -1.16 0.85
N VAL A 183 1.11 -0.02 0.90
CA VAL A 183 0.49 1.31 1.01
C VAL A 183 0.91 2.19 -0.16
N PHE A 184 -0.02 2.50 -1.06
CA PHE A 184 0.21 3.28 -2.30
C PHE A 184 1.28 2.66 -3.23
N VAL A 185 1.22 1.34 -3.39
CA VAL A 185 2.24 0.55 -4.12
C VAL A 185 1.73 0.10 -5.49
N LEU A 186 0.60 -0.61 -5.53
CA LEU A 186 0.10 -1.20 -6.77
C LEU A 186 -0.36 -0.13 -7.76
N SER A 187 -0.79 1.05 -7.30
CA SER A 187 -1.05 2.17 -8.20
C SER A 187 0.17 2.59 -9.02
N ALA A 188 1.41 2.33 -8.59
CA ALA A 188 2.60 2.61 -9.37
C ALA A 188 2.99 1.49 -10.38
N VAL A 189 2.28 0.35 -10.33
CA VAL A 189 2.58 -0.87 -11.09
C VAL A 189 1.61 -1.02 -12.26
N ASN A 190 2.06 -1.62 -13.36
CA ASN A 190 1.17 -1.99 -14.47
C ASN A 190 0.09 -2.98 -13.97
N PRO A 191 -1.22 -2.67 -14.14
CA PRO A 191 -2.32 -3.55 -13.72
C PRO A 191 -2.28 -4.97 -14.25
N GLU A 192 -1.71 -5.17 -15.43
CA GLU A 192 -1.57 -6.51 -16.03
C GLU A 192 -0.67 -7.42 -15.19
N LEU A 193 0.22 -6.83 -14.39
CA LEU A 193 1.13 -7.53 -13.49
C LEU A 193 0.56 -7.72 -12.09
N PHE A 194 -0.59 -7.12 -11.74
CA PHE A 194 -1.17 -7.26 -10.40
C PHE A 194 -1.35 -8.73 -9.98
N PRO A 195 -1.88 -9.64 -10.84
CA PRO A 195 -2.06 -11.03 -10.44
C PRO A 195 -0.75 -11.75 -10.11
N SER A 196 0.32 -11.52 -10.86
CA SER A 196 1.63 -12.16 -10.61
C SER A 196 2.30 -11.56 -9.38
N VAL A 197 2.34 -10.22 -9.27
CA VAL A 197 2.92 -9.48 -8.14
C VAL A 197 2.26 -9.89 -6.84
N ILE A 198 0.93 -9.80 -6.76
CA ILE A 198 0.17 -10.12 -5.55
C ILE A 198 0.37 -11.60 -5.17
N ARG A 199 0.28 -12.53 -6.15
CA ARG A 199 0.47 -13.96 -5.89
C ARG A 199 1.86 -14.25 -5.33
N ASN A 200 2.90 -13.59 -5.85
CA ASN A 200 4.25 -13.73 -5.34
C ASN A 200 4.36 -13.20 -3.91
N LEU A 201 3.93 -11.96 -3.65
CA LEU A 201 4.09 -11.31 -2.35
C LEU A 201 3.39 -12.05 -1.21
N VAL A 202 2.18 -12.58 -1.44
CA VAL A 202 1.46 -13.27 -0.35
C VAL A 202 2.05 -14.64 0.00
N THR A 203 2.97 -15.18 -0.79
CA THR A 203 3.68 -16.42 -0.42
C THR A 203 4.70 -16.20 0.71
N TYR A 204 5.05 -14.95 1.03
CA TYR A 204 5.88 -14.63 2.19
C TYR A 204 5.09 -14.65 3.50
N LEU A 205 3.76 -14.50 3.46
CA LEU A 205 2.90 -14.62 4.64
C LEU A 205 2.84 -16.07 5.14
N LYS A 206 2.97 -16.25 6.46
CA LYS A 206 2.70 -17.54 7.10
C LYS A 206 1.20 -17.81 7.20
N PRO A 207 0.74 -19.06 7.41
CA PRO A 207 -0.68 -19.32 7.67
C PRO A 207 -1.22 -18.44 8.81
N GLY A 208 -2.32 -17.73 8.57
CA GLY A 208 -2.90 -16.77 9.52
C GLY A 208 -2.30 -15.36 9.46
N GLY A 209 -1.25 -15.15 8.66
CA GLY A 209 -0.65 -13.83 8.41
C GLY A 209 -1.63 -12.85 7.74
N VAL A 210 -1.32 -11.56 7.86
CA VAL A 210 -2.20 -10.46 7.49
C VAL A 210 -1.57 -9.59 6.40
N LEU A 211 -2.28 -9.42 5.29
CA LEU A 211 -1.98 -8.39 4.30
C LEU A 211 -2.71 -7.09 4.67
N LEU A 212 -1.95 -6.05 4.97
CA LEU A 212 -2.41 -4.69 5.19
C LEU A 212 -2.28 -3.92 3.87
N PHE A 213 -3.40 -3.50 3.30
CA PHE A 213 -3.45 -2.92 1.96
C PHE A 213 -4.20 -1.58 1.94
N ARG A 214 -3.57 -0.56 1.36
CA ARG A 214 -4.19 0.72 1.04
C ARG A 214 -3.63 1.22 -0.28
N ASP A 215 -4.48 1.70 -1.18
CA ASP A 215 -4.03 2.24 -2.45
C ASP A 215 -5.01 3.28 -3.00
N TYR A 216 -4.64 3.95 -4.09
CA TYR A 216 -5.48 4.91 -4.77
C TYR A 216 -6.66 4.24 -5.47
N GLY A 217 -7.86 4.77 -5.22
CA GLY A 217 -9.07 4.33 -5.91
C GLY A 217 -9.51 5.32 -6.97
N ARG A 218 -10.44 4.90 -7.83
CA ARG A 218 -11.11 5.84 -8.73
C ARG A 218 -11.81 6.96 -7.94
N TYR A 219 -11.77 8.15 -8.51
CA TYR A 219 -12.29 9.41 -7.95
C TYR A 219 -11.55 9.91 -6.71
N ASP A 220 -10.38 9.35 -6.40
CA ASP A 220 -9.48 9.92 -5.40
C ASP A 220 -9.18 11.38 -5.74
N LEU A 221 -9.09 12.25 -4.73
CA LEU A 221 -8.77 13.66 -4.93
C LEU A 221 -7.44 13.87 -5.68
N ALA A 222 -6.48 12.95 -5.52
CA ALA A 222 -5.25 12.95 -6.30
C ALA A 222 -5.54 12.75 -7.80
N GLN A 223 -6.48 11.88 -8.17
CA GLN A 223 -6.92 11.68 -9.55
C GLN A 223 -7.54 12.96 -10.13
N LEU A 224 -8.46 13.57 -9.37
CA LEU A 224 -9.23 14.73 -9.84
C LEU A 224 -8.37 16.01 -10.01
N ARG A 225 -7.18 16.03 -9.41
CA ARG A 225 -6.24 17.15 -9.46
C ARG A 225 -5.28 17.13 -10.65
N PHE A 226 -5.19 16.02 -11.39
CA PHE A 226 -4.35 15.97 -12.59
C PHE A 226 -4.78 17.04 -13.61
N LYS A 227 -3.79 17.59 -14.30
CA LYS A 227 -3.96 18.58 -15.37
C LYS A 227 -4.02 17.86 -16.73
N ASN A 228 -4.46 18.59 -17.74
CA ASN A 228 -4.43 18.11 -19.11
C ASN A 228 -2.98 17.81 -19.55
N GLY A 229 -2.79 16.82 -20.43
CA GLY A 229 -1.45 16.38 -20.86
C GLY A 229 -0.67 15.55 -19.83
N GLN A 230 -1.33 15.09 -18.76
CA GLN A 230 -0.76 14.17 -17.76
C GLN A 230 -1.40 12.77 -17.81
N CYS A 231 -2.40 12.57 -18.66
CA CYS A 231 -3.08 11.30 -18.83
C CYS A 231 -2.29 10.41 -19.79
N LEU A 232 -1.86 9.23 -19.35
CA LEU A 232 -1.25 8.20 -20.20
C LEU A 232 -2.35 7.36 -20.88
N LYS A 233 -3.26 6.82 -20.07
CA LYS A 233 -4.40 5.98 -20.46
C LYS A 233 -5.57 6.19 -19.49
N ASP A 234 -6.69 5.53 -19.73
CA ASP A 234 -7.88 5.63 -18.88
C ASP A 234 -7.55 5.37 -17.40
N ASN A 235 -7.67 6.40 -16.58
CA ASN A 235 -7.36 6.38 -15.14
C ASN A 235 -5.87 6.16 -14.81
N PHE A 236 -4.98 6.28 -15.80
CA PHE A 236 -3.55 6.12 -15.64
C PHE A 236 -2.84 7.43 -15.98
N TYR A 237 -2.15 8.00 -15.01
CA TYR A 237 -1.60 9.35 -15.10
C TYR A 237 -0.12 9.38 -14.74
N MET A 238 0.58 10.38 -15.26
CA MET A 238 1.98 10.67 -14.98
C MET A 238 2.12 12.08 -14.40
N ARG A 239 2.91 12.21 -13.35
CA ARG A 239 3.30 13.51 -12.79
C ARG A 239 4.44 14.11 -13.60
N LEU A 240 4.72 15.39 -13.34
CA LEU A 240 5.81 16.12 -14.03
C LEU A 240 7.20 15.56 -13.69
N ASP A 241 7.35 14.87 -12.56
CA ASP A 241 8.57 14.16 -12.17
C ASP A 241 8.74 12.78 -12.83
N GLY A 242 7.78 12.37 -13.67
CA GLY A 242 7.76 11.08 -14.37
C GLY A 242 7.16 9.93 -13.56
N THR A 243 6.87 10.12 -12.26
CA THR A 243 6.18 9.11 -11.46
C THR A 243 4.75 8.93 -11.93
N ARG A 244 4.25 7.69 -11.90
CA ARG A 244 2.97 7.32 -12.53
C ARG A 244 2.05 6.62 -11.54
N PHE A 245 0.75 6.79 -11.74
CA PHE A 245 -0.28 6.27 -10.85
C PHE A 245 -1.51 5.84 -11.65
N ILE A 246 -1.94 4.60 -11.45
CA ILE A 246 -3.25 4.13 -11.87
C ILE A 246 -4.26 4.19 -10.73
N PHE A 247 -5.44 4.72 -11.04
CA PHE A 247 -6.59 4.78 -10.13
C PHE A 247 -7.57 3.67 -10.51
N SER A 248 -7.58 2.60 -9.72
CA SER A 248 -8.36 1.40 -10.02
C SER A 248 -9.64 1.34 -9.22
N ARG A 249 -10.64 0.63 -9.75
CA ARG A 249 -11.84 0.32 -8.97
C ARG A 249 -11.48 -0.71 -7.90
N LYS A 250 -12.18 -0.68 -6.76
CA LYS A 250 -12.08 -1.71 -5.72
C LYS A 250 -12.12 -3.13 -6.30
N LYS A 251 -13.07 -3.39 -7.22
CA LYS A 251 -13.24 -4.71 -7.85
C LYS A 251 -11.97 -5.22 -8.55
N SER A 252 -11.14 -4.33 -9.12
CA SER A 252 -9.89 -4.72 -9.79
C SER A 252 -8.88 -5.31 -8.80
N TYR A 253 -8.69 -4.66 -7.64
CA TYR A 253 -7.86 -5.20 -6.56
C TYR A 253 -8.48 -6.46 -5.95
N MET A 254 -9.80 -6.45 -5.72
CA MET A 254 -10.52 -7.58 -5.12
C MET A 254 -10.51 -8.83 -5.97
N ASN A 255 -10.58 -8.73 -7.29
CA ASN A 255 -10.48 -9.91 -8.15
C ASN A 255 -9.11 -10.59 -8.02
N CYS A 256 -8.03 -9.81 -7.86
CA CYS A 256 -6.70 -10.38 -7.68
C CYS A 256 -6.53 -10.97 -6.27
N LEU A 257 -7.10 -10.30 -5.27
CA LEU A 257 -7.00 -10.66 -3.86
C LEU A 257 -7.94 -11.82 -3.46
N SER A 258 -9.11 -11.95 -4.08
CA SER A 258 -10.06 -13.04 -3.84
C SER A 258 -9.54 -14.38 -4.34
N MET A 259 -8.72 -14.38 -5.40
CA MET A 259 -7.99 -15.58 -5.85
C MET A 259 -7.04 -16.15 -4.78
N LEU A 260 -6.72 -15.36 -3.75
CA LEU A 260 -5.84 -15.78 -2.66
C LEU A 260 -6.56 -16.43 -1.48
N VAL A 261 -7.89 -16.34 -1.41
CA VAL A 261 -8.71 -16.76 -0.25
C VAL A 261 -8.61 -18.27 0.03
N TRP A 262 -8.13 -19.06 -0.93
CA TRP A 262 -7.76 -20.46 -0.72
C TRP A 262 -6.60 -20.67 0.27
N ARG A 263 -5.81 -19.63 0.54
CA ARG A 263 -4.75 -19.62 1.56
C ARG A 263 -5.26 -18.78 2.73
N LYS A 264 -5.27 -19.34 3.94
CA LYS A 264 -5.82 -18.77 5.18
C LYS A 264 -5.14 -17.45 5.62
N PHE A 265 -5.30 -16.38 4.86
CA PHE A 265 -4.75 -15.06 5.15
C PHE A 265 -5.89 -14.08 5.46
N LYS A 266 -5.56 -13.04 6.22
CA LYS A 266 -6.47 -11.92 6.46
C LYS A 266 -6.06 -10.73 5.60
N ILE A 267 -6.99 -10.12 4.89
CA ILE A 267 -6.71 -8.89 4.14
C ILE A 267 -7.48 -7.74 4.78
N LYS A 268 -6.78 -6.62 5.01
CA LYS A 268 -7.34 -5.40 5.55
C LYS A 268 -7.17 -4.24 4.59
N LEU A 269 -8.30 -3.69 4.16
CA LEU A 269 -8.41 -2.65 3.14
C LEU A 269 -8.81 -1.34 3.77
N ILE A 270 -8.11 -0.26 3.44
CA ILE A 270 -8.45 1.10 3.85
C ILE A 270 -8.74 1.93 2.60
N ALA A 271 -9.71 2.83 2.69
CA ALA A 271 -10.02 3.78 1.63
C ALA A 271 -8.84 4.74 1.36
N GLY A 272 -8.63 5.07 0.09
CA GLY A 272 -7.76 6.17 -0.34
C GLY A 272 -8.20 7.48 0.26
#